data_AF-A0A2R6NJ84-F1
#
_entry.id   AF-A0A2R6NJ84-F1
#
_cell.length_a   1.000
_cell.length_b   1.000
_cell.length_c   1.000
_cell.angle_alpha   90.00
_cell.angle_beta   90.00
_cell.angle_gamma   90.00
#
_symmetry.space_group_name_H-M   'P 1'
#
loop_
_entity.id
_entity.type
_entity.pdbx_description
1 polymer ?
#
loop_
_entity_poly.entity_id
_entity_poly.type
_entity_poly.pdbx_seq_one_letter_code
_entity_poly.pdbx_strand_id
1 'polypeptide(L)'
;MKYSPSESGHFDGQRGYGYISIEKFIDAARSIKSGTSVPADFDAHGLPTIANTILTTAILNAGRISLDEKRPVNIKQNGSGWTLE
;
A
#
# COMPACT_ATOMS: atom_id res chain seq x y z
N MET A 1 1.23 -5.93 11.14
CA MET A 1 2.28 -6.34 12.10
C MET A 1 1.75 -7.48 12.93
N LYS A 2 2.45 -8.63 12.94
CA LYS A 2 2.08 -9.74 13.82
C LYS A 2 2.71 -9.48 15.18
N TYR A 3 1.88 -9.09 16.15
CA TYR A 3 2.30 -8.88 17.54
C TYR A 3 2.29 -10.18 18.35
N SER A 4 1.71 -11.24 17.80
CA SER A 4 1.76 -12.58 18.37
C SER A 4 3.15 -13.20 18.21
N PRO A 5 3.67 -13.91 19.22
CA PRO A 5 4.93 -14.65 19.12
C PRO A 5 4.94 -15.66 17.97
N SER A 6 6.14 -16.07 17.55
CA SER A 6 6.33 -17.20 16.66
C SER A 6 5.81 -18.50 17.30
N GLU A 7 5.67 -19.58 16.51
CA GLU A 7 5.34 -20.91 17.04
C GLU A 7 6.32 -21.39 18.12
N SER A 8 7.56 -20.87 18.11
CA SER A 8 8.59 -21.12 19.11
C SER A 8 8.64 -20.09 20.25
N GLY A 9 7.67 -19.19 20.36
CA GLY A 9 7.57 -18.19 21.43
C GLY A 9 8.49 -16.97 21.30
N HIS A 10 9.15 -16.79 20.15
CA HIS A 10 10.04 -15.64 19.92
C HIS A 10 9.28 -14.47 19.30
N PHE A 11 9.84 -13.27 19.39
CA PHE A 11 9.32 -12.13 18.62
C PHE A 11 9.35 -12.48 17.12
N ASP A 12 8.22 -12.25 16.43
CA ASP A 12 8.03 -12.50 14.98
C ASP A 12 7.81 -11.18 14.20
N GLY A 13 8.03 -10.04 14.87
CA GLY A 13 7.87 -8.72 14.26
C GLY A 13 9.03 -8.31 13.36
N GLN A 14 10.14 -9.06 13.33
CA GLN A 14 11.30 -8.77 12.49
C GLN A 14 10.97 -8.84 11.00
N ARG A 15 9.99 -9.67 10.62
CA ARG A 15 9.46 -9.72 9.24
C ARG A 15 8.56 -8.52 8.90
N GLY A 16 8.21 -7.71 9.89
CA GLY A 16 7.46 -6.47 9.73
C GLY A 16 8.33 -5.23 9.53
N TYR A 17 9.65 -5.33 9.68
CA TYR A 17 10.54 -4.20 9.42
C TYR A 17 10.66 -3.94 7.91
N GLY A 18 10.67 -2.66 7.54
CA GLY A 18 10.59 -2.20 6.14
C GLY A 18 11.72 -2.64 5.21
N TYR A 19 12.75 -3.34 5.69
CA TYR A 19 13.82 -3.85 4.84
C TYR A 19 13.30 -4.83 3.78
N ILE A 20 12.26 -5.63 4.11
CA ILE A 20 11.64 -6.54 3.13
C ILE A 20 10.98 -5.72 2.00
N SER A 21 10.29 -4.62 2.33
CA SER A 21 9.70 -3.74 1.33
C SER A 21 10.77 -3.11 0.43
N ILE A 22 11.93 -2.75 0.99
CA ILE A 22 13.07 -2.23 0.23
C ILE A 22 13.65 -3.30 -0.68
N GLU A 23 13.87 -4.52 -0.17
CA GLU A 23 14.33 -5.67 -0.96
C GLU A 23 13.42 -5.91 -2.17
N LYS A 24 12.09 -6.01 -1.94
CA LYS A 24 11.12 -6.23 -3.01
C LYS A 24 11.04 -5.08 -4.01
N PHE A 25 11.22 -3.84 -3.56
CA PHE A 25 11.33 -2.69 -4.45
C PHE A 25 12.56 -2.80 -5.36
N ILE A 26 13.73 -3.16 -4.82
CA ILE A 26 14.96 -3.32 -5.60
C ILE A 26 14.82 -4.47 -6.60
N ASP A 27 14.24 -5.60 -6.20
CA ASP A 27 13.99 -6.74 -7.10
C ASP A 27 13.08 -6.34 -8.27
N ALA A 28 11.98 -5.63 -7.99
CA ALA A 28 11.08 -5.13 -9.02
C ALA A 28 11.78 -4.16 -9.98
N ALA A 29 12.56 -3.21 -9.45
CA ALA A 29 13.31 -2.25 -10.26
C ALA A 29 14.34 -2.95 -11.16
N ARG A 30 15.01 -3.99 -10.65
CA ARG A 30 15.96 -4.79 -11.45
C ARG A 30 15.24 -5.55 -12.57
N SER A 31 14.10 -6.18 -12.29
CA SER A 31 13.32 -6.91 -13.30
C SER A 31 12.83 -5.99 -14.42
N ILE A 32 12.37 -4.79 -14.08
CA ILE A 32 11.97 -3.79 -15.08
C ILE A 32 13.18 -3.37 -15.93
N LYS A 33 14.33 -3.11 -15.28
CA LYS A 33 15.56 -2.75 -16.00
C LYS A 33 16.05 -3.86 -16.95
N SER A 34 15.89 -5.13 -16.59
CA SER A 34 16.23 -6.26 -17.47
C SER A 34 15.19 -6.55 -18.55
N GLY A 35 14.06 -5.83 -18.59
CA GLY A 35 12.98 -6.05 -19.54
C GLY A 35 12.17 -7.32 -19.30
N THR A 36 12.28 -7.93 -18.11
CA THR A 36 11.58 -9.17 -17.73
C THR A 36 10.22 -8.92 -17.10
N SER A 37 9.92 -7.67 -16.72
CA SER A 37 8.62 -7.23 -16.20
C SER A 37 8.35 -5.79 -16.59
N VAL A 38 7.09 -5.38 -16.54
CA VAL A 38 6.66 -3.98 -16.68
C VAL A 38 6.07 -3.47 -15.35
N PRO A 39 6.05 -2.15 -15.08
CA PRO A 39 5.50 -1.60 -13.84
C PRO A 39 4.09 -2.11 -13.49
N ALA A 40 3.22 -2.23 -14.50
CA ALA A 40 1.84 -2.69 -14.34
C ALA A 40 1.73 -4.13 -13.80
N ASP A 41 2.75 -4.97 -14.00
CA ASP A 41 2.77 -6.31 -13.43
C ASP A 41 2.71 -6.25 -11.90
N PHE A 42 3.32 -5.24 -11.28
CA PHE A 42 3.44 -5.13 -9.82
C PHE A 42 2.21 -4.53 -9.14
N ASP A 43 1.32 -3.87 -9.89
CA ASP A 43 0.06 -3.37 -9.36
C ASP A 43 -0.85 -4.52 -8.89
N ALA A 44 -0.79 -5.67 -9.57
CA ALA A 44 -1.53 -6.88 -9.21
C ALA A 44 -0.87 -7.72 -8.09
N HIS A 45 0.43 -7.53 -7.83
CA HIS A 45 1.23 -8.38 -6.94
C HIS A 45 1.25 -7.93 -5.47
N GLY A 46 0.43 -6.94 -5.08
CA GLY A 46 0.33 -6.49 -3.70
C GLY A 46 1.55 -5.69 -3.20
N LEU A 47 2.43 -5.24 -4.11
CA LEU A 47 3.42 -4.23 -3.76
C LEU A 47 2.73 -2.87 -3.56
N PRO A 48 3.26 -2.01 -2.66
CA PRO A 48 2.73 -0.67 -2.44
C PRO A 48 3.16 0.26 -3.59
N THR A 49 2.64 0.01 -4.80
CA THR A 49 2.85 0.90 -5.95
C THR A 49 2.10 2.21 -5.75
N ILE A 50 2.46 3.23 -6.53
CA ILE A 50 1.73 4.50 -6.50
C ILE A 50 0.25 4.26 -6.81
N ALA A 51 -0.06 3.49 -7.85
CA ALA A 51 -1.44 3.19 -8.26
C ALA A 51 -2.27 2.59 -7.11
N ASN A 52 -1.71 1.61 -6.39
CA ASN A 52 -2.36 0.98 -5.24
C ASN A 52 -2.45 1.92 -4.01
N THR A 53 -1.56 2.91 -3.93
CA THR A 53 -1.51 3.84 -2.79
C THR A 53 -2.53 4.98 -2.89
N ILE A 54 -2.96 5.36 -4.11
CA ILE A 54 -3.90 6.47 -4.31
C ILE A 54 -5.19 6.28 -3.50
N LEU A 55 -5.80 5.09 -3.52
CA LEU A 55 -7.02 4.82 -2.74
C LEU A 55 -6.78 4.96 -1.24
N THR A 56 -5.65 4.46 -0.73
CA THR A 56 -5.28 4.63 0.68
C THR A 56 -5.17 6.12 1.04
N THR A 57 -4.55 6.94 0.18
CA THR A 57 -4.49 8.39 0.38
C THR A 57 -5.89 9.02 0.35
N ALA A 58 -6.79 8.59 -0.54
CA ALA A 58 -8.16 9.07 -0.59
C ALA A 58 -8.92 8.75 0.71
N ILE A 59 -8.72 7.55 1.28
CA ILE A 59 -9.29 7.15 2.58
C ILE A 59 -8.80 8.07 3.70
N LEU A 60 -7.49 8.31 3.79
CA LEU A 60 -6.92 9.17 4.83
C LEU A 60 -7.42 10.62 4.70
N ASN A 61 -7.53 11.13 3.47
CA ASN A 61 -8.05 12.47 3.22
C ASN A 61 -9.54 12.58 3.57
N ALA A 62 -10.37 11.62 3.14
CA ALA A 62 -11.78 11.56 3.51
C ALA A 62 -11.97 11.50 5.03
N GLY A 63 -11.14 10.72 5.73
CA GLY A 63 -11.14 10.66 7.19
C GLY A 63 -10.80 12.00 7.84
N ARG A 64 -9.81 12.73 7.32
CA ARG A 64 -9.48 14.08 7.80
C ARG A 64 -10.65 15.04 7.62
N ILE A 65 -11.20 15.12 6.41
CA ILE A 65 -12.36 15.97 6.09
C ILE A 65 -13.56 15.61 6.97
N SER A 66 -13.84 14.32 7.15
CA SER A 66 -14.93 13.84 8.00
C SER A 66 -14.80 14.32 9.45
N LEU A 67 -13.58 14.25 10.01
CA LEU A 67 -13.31 14.73 11.36
C LEU A 67 -13.45 16.26 11.49
N ASP A 68 -13.01 17.00 10.47
CA ASP A 68 -13.09 18.46 10.45
C ASP A 68 -14.54 18.95 10.33
N GLU A 69 -15.31 18.33 9.44
CA GLU A 69 -16.67 18.75 9.10
C GLU A 69 -17.76 18.03 9.91
N LYS A 70 -17.39 17.06 10.75
CA LYS A 70 -18.30 16.24 11.58
C LYS A 70 -19.42 15.58 10.76
N ARG A 71 -19.09 15.15 9.54
CA ARG A 71 -20.02 14.44 8.65
C ARG A 71 -19.36 13.25 7.97
N PRO A 72 -20.14 12.28 7.47
CA PRO A 72 -19.62 11.28 6.55
C PRO A 72 -19.09 11.91 5.26
N VAL A 73 -18.01 11.35 4.72
CA VAL A 73 -17.46 11.67 3.40
C VAL A 73 -17.36 10.36 2.63
N ASN A 74 -18.04 10.28 1.49
CA ASN A 74 -18.01 9.14 0.61
C ASN A 74 -16.80 9.23 -0.32
N ILE A 75 -16.29 8.06 -0.71
CA ILE A 75 -15.20 7.94 -1.67
C ILE A 75 -15.76 7.23 -2.89
N LYS A 76 -15.77 7.93 -4.02
CA LYS A 76 -16.31 7.41 -5.27
C LYS A 76 -15.21 7.29 -6.32
N GLN A 77 -15.16 6.14 -6.99
CA GLN A 77 -14.24 5.94 -8.11
C GLN A 77 -14.70 6.77 -9.31
N ASN A 78 -13.78 7.52 -9.91
CA ASN A 78 -14.01 8.30 -11.13
C ASN A 78 -12.87 8.06 -12.11
N GLY A 79 -13.07 7.13 -13.05
CA GLY A 79 -12.02 6.66 -13.95
C GLY A 79 -10.85 6.05 -13.18
N SER A 80 -9.65 6.59 -13.39
CA SER A 80 -8.43 6.19 -12.67
C SER A 80 -8.22 6.91 -11.33
N GLY A 81 -9.14 7.79 -10.93
CA GLY A 81 -9.05 8.61 -9.72
C GLY A 81 -10.19 8.38 -8.73
N TRP A 82 -10.16 9.13 -7.64
CA TRP A 82 -11.15 9.08 -6.56
C TRP A 82 -11.65 10.49 -6.25
N THR A 83 -12.97 10.62 -6.10
CA THR A 83 -13.64 11.85 -5.68
C THR A 83 -14.14 11.69 -4.25
N LEU A 84 -14.03 12.76 -3.46
CA LEU A 84 -14.51 12.82 -2.09
C LEU A 84 -15.77 13.69 -2.06
N GLU A 85 -16.89 13.13 -1.61
CA GLU A 85 -18.20 13.81 -1.57
C GLU A 85 -18.94 13.61 -0.25
#